data_AF-A0A0A2BGN6-F1
#
_entry.id   AF-A0A0A2BGN6-F1
#
_cell.length_a   1.000
_cell.length_b   1.000
_cell.length_c   1.000
_cell.angle_alpha   90.00
_cell.angle_beta   90.00
_cell.angle_gamma   90.00
#
_symmetry.space_group_name_H-M   'P 1'
#
loop_
_entity.id
_entity.type
_entity.pdbx_description
1 polymer ?
#
loop_
_entity_poly.entity_id
_entity_poly.type
_entity_poly.pdbx_seq_one_letter_code
_entity_poly.pdbx_strand_id
1 'polypeptide(L)' 'MPNQVKSDELNNLITKICLENFNSEAQKNHKKVNKEMGRFTCQCFVDKIAAGLSLQDAQEFCRKKAISQFNQTSKNSI' A
#
# COMPACT_ATOMS: atom_id res chain seq x y z
N MET A 1 -22.94 -20.19 -1.39
CA MET A 1 -22.67 -18.98 -2.21
C MET A 1 -21.18 -18.96 -2.53
N PRO A 2 -20.73 -19.11 -3.81
CA PRO A 2 -19.32 -19.35 -4.15
C PRO A 2 -18.52 -18.11 -4.57
N ASN A 3 -19.06 -16.89 -4.40
CA ASN A 3 -18.47 -15.68 -4.99
C ASN A 3 -17.42 -14.95 -4.14
N GLN A 4 -17.19 -15.36 -2.88
CA GLN A 4 -16.20 -14.67 -2.02
C GLN A 4 -14.77 -15.21 -2.19
N VAL A 5 -14.62 -16.53 -2.42
CA VAL A 5 -13.30 -17.19 -2.53
C VAL A 5 -12.45 -16.63 -3.69
N LYS A 6 -13.07 -16.32 -4.84
CA LYS A 6 -12.37 -15.73 -6.00
C LYS A 6 -11.86 -14.32 -5.75
N SER A 7 -12.60 -13.52 -4.97
CA SER A 7 -12.22 -12.14 -4.67
C SER A 7 -11.02 -12.11 -3.73
N ASP A 8 -10.97 -13.00 -2.75
CA ASP A 8 -9.88 -13.03 -1.76
C ASP A 8 -8.56 -13.49 -2.38
N GLU A 9 -8.59 -14.49 -3.26
CA GLU A 9 -7.40 -14.93 -4.02
C GLU A 9 -6.87 -13.83 -4.95
N LEU A 10 -7.77 -13.12 -5.64
CA LEU A 10 -7.41 -11.99 -6.49
C LEU A 10 -6.80 -10.83 -5.69
N ASN A 11 -7.42 -10.47 -4.57
CA ASN A 11 -6.93 -9.41 -3.68
C ASN A 11 -5.55 -9.75 -3.10
N ASN A 12 -5.31 -11.02 -2.76
CA ASN A 12 -4.01 -11.50 -2.30
C ASN A 12 -2.93 -11.41 -3.39
N LEU A 13 -3.27 -11.74 -4.64
CA LEU A 13 -2.36 -11.61 -5.78
C LEU A 13 -2.01 -10.14 -6.05
N ILE A 14 -3.02 -9.27 -6.10
CA ILE A 14 -2.83 -7.81 -6.25
C ILE A 14 -1.95 -7.25 -5.13
N THR A 15 -2.17 -7.70 -3.89
CA THR A 15 -1.36 -7.27 -2.74
C THR A 15 0.10 -7.69 -2.88
N LYS A 16 0.38 -8.92 -3.33
CA LYS A 16 1.75 -9.39 -3.58
C LYS A 16 2.46 -8.56 -4.65
N ILE A 17 1.80 -8.36 -5.81
CA ILE A 17 2.34 -7.56 -6.91
C ILE A 17 2.59 -6.11 -6.45
N CYS A 18 1.67 -5.54 -5.69
CA CYS A 18 1.82 -4.21 -5.12
C CYS A 18 3.05 -4.13 -4.21
N LEU A 19 3.24 -5.11 -3.32
CA LEU A 19 4.37 -5.17 -2.40
C LEU A 19 5.71 -5.31 -3.13
N GLU A 20 5.78 -6.14 -4.16
CA GLU A 20 6.98 -6.32 -4.97
C GLU A 20 7.38 -5.03 -5.67
N ASN A 21 6.42 -4.36 -6.32
CA ASN A 21 6.64 -3.07 -6.96
C ASN A 21 7.06 -2.00 -5.95
N PHE A 22 6.41 -1.95 -4.79
CA PHE A 22 6.75 -1.02 -3.73
C PHE A 22 8.18 -1.23 -3.19
N ASN A 23 8.56 -2.48 -2.95
CA ASN A 23 9.89 -2.82 -2.47
C ASN A 23 10.97 -2.53 -3.53
N SER A 24 10.68 -2.81 -4.81
CA SER A 24 11.56 -2.50 -5.93
C SER A 24 11.82 -0.99 -6.04
N GLU A 25 10.77 -0.16 -5.97
CA GLU A 25 10.91 1.30 -6.00
C GLU A 25 11.60 1.85 -4.75
N ALA A 26 11.36 1.26 -3.58
CA ALA A 26 12.06 1.61 -2.36
C ALA A 26 13.57 1.36 -2.46
N GLN A 27 13.97 0.20 -3.02
CA GLN A 27 15.36 -0.18 -3.23
C GLN A 27 16.05 0.74 -4.23
N LYS A 28 15.41 1.04 -5.37
CA LYS A 28 15.93 1.98 -6.38
C LYS A 28 16.21 3.37 -5.80
N ASN A 29 15.36 3.83 -4.89
CA ASN A 29 15.46 5.16 -4.29
C ASN A 29 16.29 5.19 -3.00
N HIS A 30 17.00 4.10 -2.65
CA HIS A 30 17.76 3.94 -1.39
C HIS A 30 16.96 4.29 -0.12
N LYS A 31 15.63 4.21 -0.18
CA LYS A 31 14.78 4.50 0.97
C LYS A 31 14.65 3.23 1.80
N LYS A 32 15.04 3.31 3.08
CA LYS A 32 14.71 2.26 4.05
C LYS A 32 13.22 2.34 4.33
N VAL A 33 12.46 1.49 3.65
CA VAL A 33 11.03 1.39 3.89
C VAL A 33 10.75 0.18 4.76
N ASN A 34 10.07 0.37 5.89
CA ASN A 34 9.62 -0.73 6.74
C ASN A 34 8.64 -1.59 5.93
N LYS A 35 8.80 -2.93 5.97
CA LYS A 35 7.87 -3.91 5.35
C LYS A 35 6.41 -3.62 5.71
N GLU A 36 6.18 -3.13 6.92
CA GLU A 36 4.85 -2.73 7.40
C GLU A 36 4.25 -1.56 6.61
N MET A 37 5.07 -0.58 6.18
CA MET A 37 4.60 0.55 5.36
C MET A 37 4.13 0.08 3.98
N GLY A 38 4.85 -0.87 3.37
CA GLY A 38 4.43 -1.47 2.09
C GLY A 38 3.11 -2.23 2.24
N ARG A 39 3.00 -3.08 3.27
CA ARG A 39 1.78 -3.87 3.53
C ARG A 39 0.58 -2.97 3.78
N PHE A 40 0.75 -1.94 4.60
CA PHE A 40 -0.27 -0.95 4.88
C PHE A 40 -0.73 -0.23 3.61
N THR A 41 0.21 0.24 2.79
CA THR A 41 -0.11 1.01 1.58
C THR A 41 -0.86 0.16 0.57
N CYS A 42 -0.43 -1.10 0.38
CA CYS A 42 -1.09 -2.02 -0.54
C CYS A 42 -2.49 -2.44 -0.07
N GLN A 43 -2.68 -2.72 1.23
CA GLN A 43 -4.00 -3.03 1.78
C GLN A 43 -4.95 -1.84 1.62
N CYS A 44 -4.48 -0.64 2.00
CA CYS A 44 -5.25 0.58 1.85
C CYS A 44 -5.71 0.78 0.39
N PHE A 45 -4.82 0.53 -0.58
CA PHE A 45 -5.11 0.74 -1.99
C PHE A 45 -6.23 -0.19 -2.47
N VAL A 46 -6.14 -1.49 -2.14
CA VAL A 46 -7.19 -2.48 -2.46
C VAL A 46 -8.52 -2.07 -1.81
N ASP A 47 -8.51 -1.69 -0.53
CA ASP A 47 -9.71 -1.28 0.19
C ASP A 47 -10.38 -0.06 -0.46
N LYS A 48 -9.58 0.89 -0.96
CA LYS A 48 -10.10 2.12 -1.58
C LYS A 48 -10.64 1.89 -2.98
N ILE A 49 -10.02 1.03 -3.77
CA ILE A 49 -10.59 0.61 -5.05
C ILE A 49 -11.91 -0.13 -4.82
N ALA A 50 -11.94 -1.06 -3.86
CA ALA A 50 -13.15 -1.79 -3.51
C ALA A 50 -14.27 -0.87 -3.00
N ALA A 51 -13.91 0.25 -2.37
CA ALA A 51 -14.84 1.31 -1.94
C ALA A 51 -15.27 2.27 -3.08
N GLY A 52 -14.80 2.06 -4.31
CA GLY A 52 -15.20 2.83 -5.49
C GLY A 52 -14.35 4.07 -5.80
N LEU A 53 -13.19 4.25 -5.14
CA LEU A 53 -12.26 5.31 -5.54
C LEU A 53 -11.59 4.97 -6.87
N SER A 54 -11.28 6.01 -7.66
CA SER A 54 -10.44 5.86 -8.84
C SER A 54 -9.03 5.37 -8.44
N LEU A 55 -8.30 4.77 -9.39
CA LEU A 55 -6.92 4.32 -9.15
C LEU A 55 -6.01 5.46 -8.65
N GLN A 56 -6.14 6.66 -9.24
CA GLN A 56 -5.34 7.82 -8.84
C GLN A 56 -5.71 8.32 -7.45
N ASP A 57 -7.00 8.43 -7.15
CA ASP A 57 -7.46 8.89 -5.83
C ASP A 57 -7.08 7.90 -4.72
N ALA A 58 -7.21 6.59 -4.99
CA ALA A 58 -6.80 5.54 -4.06
C ALA A 58 -5.29 5.59 -3.79
N GLN A 59 -4.48 5.77 -4.84
CA GLN A 59 -3.03 5.89 -4.70
C GLN A 59 -2.65 7.12 -3.87
N GLU A 60 -3.22 8.29 -4.17
CA GLU A 60 -2.92 9.52 -3.45
C GLU A 60 -3.36 9.44 -1.97
N PHE A 61 -4.57 8.95 -1.73
CA PHE A 61 -5.13 8.78 -0.39
C PHE A 61 -4.22 7.87 0.46
N CYS A 62 -3.88 6.70 -0.06
CA CYS A 62 -3.10 5.71 0.68
C CYS A 62 -1.66 6.14 0.89
N ARG A 63 -1.07 6.86 -0.07
CA ARG A 63 0.25 7.49 0.10
C ARG A 63 0.23 8.52 1.23
N LYS A 64 -0.75 9.45 1.24
CA LYS A 64 -0.88 10.46 2.31
C LYS A 64 -1.07 9.81 3.68
N LYS A 65 -1.90 8.77 3.75
CA LYS A 65 -2.14 8.03 4.99
C LYS A 65 -0.89 7.30 5.48
N ALA A 66 -0.15 6.66 4.57
CA ALA A 66 1.11 5.99 4.90
C ALA A 66 2.17 6.98 5.39
N ILE A 67 2.29 8.14 4.74
CA ILE A 67 3.14 9.24 5.23
C ILE A 67 2.73 9.64 6.64
N SER A 68 1.44 9.90 6.89
CA SER A 68 0.98 10.30 8.24
C SER A 68 1.26 9.24 9.30
N GLN A 69 1.18 7.96 8.95
CA GLN A 69 1.34 6.85 9.89
C GLN A 69 2.82 6.50 10.14
N PHE A 70 3.68 6.62 9.13
CA PHE A 70 5.05 6.12 9.19
C PHE A 70 6.13 7.23 9.12
N ASN A 71 5.83 8.46 8.67
CA ASN A 71 6.77 9.60 8.71
C ASN A 71 6.80 10.33 10.08
N GLN A 72 6.47 9.67 11.19
CA GLN A 72 6.86 10.19 12.52
C GLN A 72 8.37 10.06 12.79
N THR A 73 9.19 9.75 11.79
CA THR A 73 10.65 9.63 11.87
C THR A 73 11.42 10.83 11.29
N SER A 74 10.78 11.96 11.00
CA SER A 74 11.48 13.21 10.65
C SER A 74 11.22 14.38 11.61
N LYS A 75 10.59 14.14 12.78
CA LYS A 75 10.44 15.15 13.84
C LYS A 75 11.37 14.93 15.05
N ASN A 76 12.42 14.12 14.90
CA ASN A 76 13.41 13.90 15.95
C ASN A 76 14.83 13.65 15.40
N SER A 77 15.26 14.46 14.43
CA SER A 77 16.68 14.61 14.07
C SER A 77 17.06 16.07 14.23
N ILE A 78 17.54 16.38 15.45
CA ILE A 78 18.36 17.53 15.89
C ILE A 78 17.75 18.91 15.67
#